data_AF-A0A7S1TBC2-F1
#
_entry.id   AF-A0A7S1TBC2-F1
#
_cell.length_a   1.000
_cell.length_b   1.000
_cell.length_c   1.000
_cell.angle_alpha   90.00
_cell.angle_beta   90.00
_cell.angle_gamma   90.00
#
_symmetry.space_group_name_H-M   'P 1'
#
loop_
_entity.id
_entity.type
_entity.pdbx_description
1 polymer ?
#
loop_
_entity_poly.entity_id
_entity_poly.type
_entity_poly.pdbx_seq_one_letter_code
_entity_poly.pdbx_strand_id
1 'polypeptide(L)'
;MLRLLGAEFLSWAKRSECRKYYRPRCWSAYGSVIRNDGNGATEGNATSGDTIATQGCGVEDGGLLQSSPSSSSSTKRTGNSRGINLGNGVKKPFQALSLGSLADSPVEVLVGITPRAKESLQIFHIQTVRDLANWKFARWAEAIVVMRDAEGEKRPSGAVMNIDGALDREHEHRSLAQLCRLGIDALQGISPDKRRAVGRYMGSVEKLGTWKPILLARAICTLADTERTPTEE
;
A
#
# COMPACT_ATOMS: atom_id res chain seq x y z
N MET A 1 -49.23 10.01 16.53
CA MET A 1 -48.79 9.42 15.24
C MET A 1 -47.26 9.47 15.14
N LEU A 2 -46.56 8.86 16.10
CA LEU A 2 -45.09 8.99 16.27
C LEU A 2 -44.50 7.81 17.07
N ARG A 3 -44.83 6.57 16.67
CA ARG A 3 -44.32 5.33 17.30
C ARG A 3 -44.16 4.16 16.31
N LEU A 4 -43.65 4.38 15.10
CA LEU A 4 -43.45 3.31 14.10
C LEU A 4 -42.16 3.42 13.27
N LEU A 5 -41.03 3.77 13.90
CA LEU A 5 -39.70 3.75 13.23
C LEU A 5 -38.61 3.10 14.10
N GLY A 6 -38.96 2.06 14.88
CA GLY A 6 -38.03 1.43 15.83
C GLY A 6 -37.49 0.05 15.44
N ALA A 7 -38.07 -0.64 14.44
CA ALA A 7 -37.80 -2.07 14.24
C ALA A 7 -36.87 -2.39 13.05
N GLU A 8 -36.71 -1.50 12.06
CA GLU A 8 -35.91 -1.82 10.87
C GLU A 8 -34.42 -1.47 10.99
N PHE A 9 -34.04 -0.58 11.90
CA PHE A 9 -32.62 -0.17 12.06
C PHE A 9 -31.75 -1.26 12.72
N LEU A 10 -32.36 -2.14 13.52
CA LEU A 10 -31.68 -3.25 14.20
C LEU A 10 -31.43 -4.48 13.31
N SER A 11 -32.05 -4.55 12.12
CA SER A 11 -31.81 -5.63 11.14
C SER A 11 -30.53 -5.39 10.31
N TRP A 12 -30.16 -4.13 10.07
CA TRP A 12 -28.93 -3.79 9.35
C TRP A 12 -27.66 -4.00 10.20
N ALA A 13 -27.72 -3.72 11.50
CA ALA A 13 -26.57 -3.84 12.42
C ALA A 13 -26.15 -5.29 12.75
N LYS A 14 -26.99 -6.30 12.47
CA LYS A 14 -26.66 -7.73 12.68
C LYS A 14 -25.99 -8.42 11.49
N ARG A 15 -25.76 -7.70 10.37
CA ARG A 15 -25.15 -8.25 9.16
C ARG A 15 -23.72 -7.76 8.89
N SER A 16 -23.13 -6.99 9.81
CA SER A 16 -21.75 -6.49 9.74
C SER A 16 -20.73 -7.30 10.56
N GLU A 17 -21.15 -8.39 11.23
CA GLU A 17 -20.30 -9.17 12.14
C GLU A 17 -19.65 -10.42 11.52
N CYS A 18 -19.30 -10.36 10.22
CA CYS A 18 -18.60 -11.44 9.50
C CYS A 18 -17.38 -10.93 8.70
N ARG A 19 -16.40 -10.28 9.35
CA ARG A 19 -15.01 -10.21 8.84
C ARG A 19 -14.00 -10.33 9.99
N LYS A 20 -14.03 -11.46 10.69
CA LYS A 20 -13.01 -11.88 11.68
C LYS A 20 -11.84 -12.69 11.10
N TYR A 21 -11.64 -12.73 9.78
CA TYR A 21 -10.51 -13.46 9.18
C TYR A 21 -9.89 -12.73 7.99
N TYR A 22 -9.04 -11.75 8.26
CA TYR A 22 -8.01 -11.34 7.30
C TYR A 22 -6.79 -12.25 7.50
N ARG A 23 -6.83 -13.44 6.91
CA ARG A 23 -5.61 -14.23 6.65
C ARG A 23 -5.09 -13.82 5.27
N PRO A 24 -3.79 -13.48 5.10
CA PRO A 24 -3.23 -13.33 3.77
C PRO A 24 -3.26 -14.70 3.08
N ARG A 25 -4.07 -14.82 2.02
CA ARG A 25 -3.98 -15.97 1.11
C ARG A 25 -2.68 -15.82 0.32
N CYS A 26 -1.74 -16.73 0.58
CA CYS A 26 -0.70 -17.09 -0.37
C CYS A 26 -1.35 -17.39 -1.73
N TRP A 27 -1.01 -16.61 -2.75
CA TRP A 27 -1.27 -16.96 -4.14
C TRP A 27 -0.31 -18.09 -4.52
N SER A 28 -0.79 -19.33 -4.38
CA SER A 28 -0.27 -20.47 -5.11
C SER A 28 -1.14 -20.68 -6.34
N ALA A 29 -0.46 -20.75 -7.49
CA ALA A 29 -0.85 -21.38 -8.74
C ALA A 29 -2.34 -21.37 -9.15
N TYR A 30 -2.66 -20.53 -10.15
CA TYR A 30 -3.59 -20.93 -11.20
C TYR A 30 -2.95 -20.64 -12.55
N GLY A 31 -2.40 -21.69 -13.15
CA GLY A 31 -2.32 -21.78 -14.60
C GLY A 31 -3.73 -21.96 -15.14
N SER A 32 -4.08 -21.17 -16.15
CA SER A 32 -5.09 -21.58 -17.12
C SER A 32 -4.68 -21.09 -18.48
N VAL A 33 -4.70 -22.06 -19.38
CA VAL A 33 -4.30 -22.07 -20.77
C VAL A 33 -5.25 -21.15 -21.56
N ILE A 34 -4.70 -20.17 -22.26
CA ILE A 34 -5.36 -19.60 -23.44
C ILE A 34 -4.61 -20.11 -24.66
N ARG A 35 -5.27 -21.01 -25.40
CA ARG A 35 -4.91 -21.39 -26.76
C ARG A 35 -5.17 -20.19 -27.66
N ASN A 36 -4.13 -19.70 -28.34
CA ASN A 36 -4.26 -18.88 -29.53
C ASN A 36 -4.02 -19.79 -30.73
N ASP A 37 -5.11 -20.17 -31.40
CA ASP A 37 -5.06 -20.71 -32.76
C ASP A 37 -5.15 -19.51 -33.73
N GLY A 38 -4.14 -19.31 -34.57
CA GLY A 38 -4.16 -18.20 -35.53
C GLY A 38 -2.87 -18.02 -36.33
N ASN A 39 -2.77 -18.80 -37.40
CA ASN A 39 -1.78 -18.81 -38.48
C ASN A 39 -1.20 -17.45 -38.92
N GLY A 40 0.11 -17.45 -39.15
CA GLY A 40 0.82 -16.44 -39.94
C GLY A 40 2.22 -16.94 -40.29
N ALA A 41 2.32 -17.66 -41.41
CA ALA A 41 3.57 -18.21 -41.95
C ALA A 41 4.51 -17.09 -42.43
N THR A 42 5.77 -17.15 -42.01
CA THR A 42 6.93 -16.72 -42.81
C THR A 42 8.13 -17.61 -42.48
N GLU A 43 8.71 -18.15 -43.54
CA GLU A 43 9.79 -19.12 -43.59
C GLU A 43 11.19 -18.51 -43.38
N GLY A 44 12.13 -19.36 -42.96
CA GLY A 44 13.58 -19.15 -43.05
C GLY A 44 14.18 -18.44 -41.83
N ASN A 45 15.28 -18.87 -41.21
CA ASN A 45 16.40 -19.66 -41.70
C ASN A 45 17.17 -20.26 -40.50
N ALA A 46 17.88 -21.36 -40.75
CA ALA A 46 18.82 -22.03 -39.86
C ALA A 46 20.00 -21.10 -39.46
N THR A 47 20.89 -21.36 -38.51
CA THR A 47 21.50 -22.59 -38.00
C THR A 47 22.41 -22.20 -36.81
N SER A 48 22.69 -23.17 -35.92
CA SER A 48 23.90 -23.26 -35.08
C SER A 48 24.03 -22.23 -33.95
N GLY A 49 24.16 -22.57 -32.67
CA GLY A 49 24.64 -23.77 -32.01
C GLY A 49 25.49 -23.26 -30.85
N ASP A 50 25.20 -23.69 -29.62
CA ASP A 50 26.27 -23.88 -28.64
C ASP A 50 25.74 -24.63 -27.41
N THR A 51 26.36 -25.79 -27.24
CA THR A 51 26.24 -26.73 -26.15
C THR A 51 26.98 -26.15 -24.95
N ILE A 52 26.30 -25.91 -23.82
CA ILE A 52 26.98 -25.71 -22.54
C ILE A 52 26.57 -26.82 -21.58
N ALA A 53 27.62 -27.42 -21.04
CA ALA A 53 27.67 -28.67 -20.33
C ALA A 53 26.91 -28.65 -19.01
N THR A 54 26.15 -29.73 -18.80
CA THR A 54 25.71 -30.21 -17.51
C THR A 54 26.93 -30.81 -16.78
N GLN A 55 27.38 -30.13 -15.73
CA GLN A 55 28.37 -30.58 -14.74
C GLN A 55 27.86 -29.99 -13.42
N GLY A 56 27.72 -30.66 -12.30
CA GLY A 56 28.19 -31.94 -11.82
C GLY A 56 27.99 -31.90 -10.29
N CYS A 57 28.00 -33.06 -9.67
CA CYS A 57 27.64 -33.38 -8.30
C CYS A 57 28.26 -32.49 -7.19
N GLY A 58 27.51 -32.34 -6.10
CA GLY A 58 28.01 -31.84 -4.81
C GLY A 58 27.05 -32.19 -3.68
N VAL A 59 27.19 -33.41 -3.16
CA VAL A 59 26.59 -33.85 -1.90
C VAL A 59 27.57 -33.46 -0.80
N GLU A 60 27.16 -32.58 0.11
CA GLU A 60 27.87 -32.36 1.37
C GLU A 60 26.90 -32.56 2.53
N ASP A 61 27.09 -33.71 3.18
CA ASP A 61 26.52 -34.11 4.46
C ASP A 61 27.00 -33.22 5.61
N GLY A 62 26.16 -33.11 6.63
CA GLY A 62 26.64 -33.07 8.02
C GLY A 62 26.96 -31.69 8.62
N GLY A 63 25.93 -30.90 8.91
CA GLY A 63 26.04 -29.69 9.74
C GLY A 63 25.18 -29.77 11.00
N LEU A 64 25.80 -30.22 12.09
CA LEU A 64 25.29 -30.39 13.45
C LEU A 64 24.37 -29.23 13.91
N LEU A 65 23.12 -29.56 14.26
CA LEU A 65 22.16 -28.67 14.93
C LEU A 65 22.69 -28.27 16.31
N GLN A 66 23.38 -27.12 16.41
CA GLN A 66 23.65 -26.47 17.69
C GLN A 66 22.43 -25.63 18.07
N SER A 67 21.60 -26.21 18.95
CA SER A 67 20.53 -25.54 19.68
C SER A 67 21.11 -24.39 20.51
N SER A 68 21.00 -23.18 19.95
CA SER A 68 21.35 -21.95 20.66
C SER A 68 20.35 -21.73 21.81
N PRO A 69 20.81 -21.55 23.06
CA PRO A 69 19.93 -21.28 24.19
C PRO A 69 19.29 -19.92 24.03
N SER A 70 17.96 -19.90 23.88
CA SER A 70 17.14 -18.70 23.92
C SER A 70 17.16 -18.11 25.32
N SER A 71 18.15 -17.25 25.60
CA SER A 71 18.25 -16.48 26.83
C SER A 71 17.19 -15.38 26.84
N SER A 72 16.04 -15.72 27.40
CA SER A 72 14.99 -14.76 27.77
C SER A 72 15.46 -13.94 28.98
N SER A 73 16.34 -12.97 28.72
CA SER A 73 16.75 -12.00 29.74
C SER A 73 15.59 -11.05 30.02
N SER A 74 14.89 -11.31 31.12
CA SER A 74 13.85 -10.46 31.68
C SER A 74 14.46 -9.11 32.07
N THR A 75 14.39 -8.15 31.15
CA THR A 75 14.92 -6.82 31.37
C THR A 75 13.99 -6.08 32.35
N LYS A 76 14.54 -5.80 33.53
CA LYS A 76 13.97 -4.96 34.59
C LYS A 76 13.52 -3.63 33.97
N ARG A 77 12.21 -3.40 33.86
CA ARG A 77 11.61 -2.16 33.33
C ARG A 77 11.89 -1.00 34.30
N THR A 78 13.05 -0.37 34.17
CA THR A 78 13.37 0.88 34.84
C THR A 78 12.74 2.04 34.09
N GLY A 79 11.72 2.66 34.69
CA GLY A 79 11.28 4.04 34.43
C GLY A 79 10.53 4.30 33.12
N ASN A 80 9.20 4.40 33.22
CA ASN A 80 8.18 5.11 32.42
C ASN A 80 8.51 5.85 31.09
N SER A 81 9.49 5.42 30.30
CA SER A 81 9.55 5.75 28.88
C SER A 81 8.38 5.04 28.20
N ARG A 82 7.29 5.79 27.97
CA ARG A 82 6.19 5.33 27.12
C ARG A 82 6.68 5.36 25.67
N GLY A 83 7.62 4.48 25.33
CA GLY A 83 8.04 4.29 23.95
C GLY A 83 6.82 4.01 23.08
N ILE A 84 6.74 4.65 21.91
CA ILE A 84 5.58 4.51 21.03
C ILE A 84 5.52 3.07 20.50
N ASN A 85 4.31 2.50 20.44
CA ASN A 85 4.04 1.17 19.89
C ASN A 85 4.12 1.11 18.34
N LEU A 86 5.11 1.76 17.72
CA LEU A 86 5.31 1.83 16.26
C LEU A 86 6.62 1.16 15.82
N GLY A 87 7.00 0.05 16.48
CA GLY A 87 8.30 -0.61 16.30
C GLY A 87 8.66 -1.00 14.86
N ASN A 88 7.66 -1.26 14.02
CA ASN A 88 7.85 -1.63 12.61
C ASN A 88 7.55 -0.49 11.61
N GLY A 89 6.97 0.61 12.06
CA GLY A 89 6.57 1.73 11.20
C GLY A 89 7.58 2.87 11.16
N VAL A 90 8.34 3.04 12.25
CA VAL A 90 9.30 4.13 12.45
C VAL A 90 10.69 3.55 12.69
N LYS A 91 11.72 4.15 12.10
CA LYS A 91 13.12 3.75 12.30
C LYS A 91 13.51 3.87 13.78
N LYS A 92 14.30 2.90 14.28
CA LYS A 92 14.74 2.79 15.68
C LYS A 92 15.13 4.11 16.37
N PRO A 93 15.96 5.01 15.79
CA PRO A 93 16.36 6.24 16.47
C PRO A 93 15.22 7.24 16.74
N PHE A 94 14.08 7.11 16.05
CA PHE A 94 12.94 8.03 16.17
C PHE A 94 11.77 7.46 16.99
N GLN A 95 11.88 6.23 17.53
CA GLN A 95 10.80 5.58 18.28
C GLN A 95 10.51 6.23 19.65
N ALA A 96 11.42 7.09 20.13
CA ALA A 96 11.29 7.82 21.39
C ALA A 96 10.66 9.22 21.25
N LEU A 97 10.42 9.68 20.02
CA LEU A 97 9.75 10.97 19.77
C LEU A 97 8.25 10.85 20.07
N SER A 98 7.57 11.96 20.38
CA SER A 98 6.09 12.02 20.44
C SER A 98 5.47 11.89 19.04
N LEU A 99 4.18 11.59 18.95
CA LEU A 99 3.48 11.50 17.65
C LEU A 99 3.43 12.85 16.96
N GLY A 100 3.24 13.94 17.71
CA GLY A 100 3.34 15.31 17.19
C GLY A 100 4.71 15.58 16.55
N SER A 101 5.79 15.31 17.28
CA SER A 101 7.16 15.49 16.74
C SER A 101 7.45 14.57 15.56
N LEU A 102 6.90 13.35 15.53
CA LEU A 102 7.01 12.45 14.38
C LEU A 102 6.26 12.96 13.15
N ALA A 103 5.10 13.59 13.32
CA ALA A 103 4.34 14.16 12.21
C ALA A 103 5.12 15.29 11.52
N ASP A 104 5.86 16.10 12.28
CA ASP A 104 6.65 17.21 11.75
C ASP A 104 8.07 16.80 11.33
N SER A 105 8.46 15.56 11.62
CA SER A 105 9.74 14.98 11.22
C SER A 105 9.81 14.72 9.71
N PRO A 106 11.02 14.62 9.12
CA PRO A 106 11.19 14.33 7.70
C PRO A 106 10.66 12.94 7.33
N VAL A 107 10.19 12.75 6.08
CA VAL A 107 9.61 11.47 5.61
C VAL A 107 10.54 10.26 5.79
N GLU A 108 11.86 10.47 5.85
CA GLU A 108 12.85 9.43 6.05
C GLU A 108 12.76 8.72 7.41
N VAL A 109 12.05 9.27 8.39
CA VAL A 109 11.85 8.61 9.69
C VAL A 109 10.99 7.33 9.56
N LEU A 110 10.18 7.25 8.50
CA LEU A 110 9.30 6.10 8.24
C LEU A 110 10.07 4.94 7.61
N VAL A 111 9.68 3.72 8.00
CA VAL A 111 10.16 2.49 7.37
C VAL A 111 9.53 2.34 5.99
N GLY A 112 10.32 1.94 4.98
CA GLY A 112 9.85 1.71 3.62
C GLY A 112 10.04 2.89 2.66
N ILE A 113 10.56 4.03 3.13
CA ILE A 113 11.03 5.12 2.26
C ILE A 113 12.47 4.84 1.82
N THR A 114 12.65 4.57 0.53
CA THR A 114 13.97 4.44 -0.09
C THR A 114 14.51 5.81 -0.52
N PRO A 115 15.84 5.98 -0.74
CA PRO A 115 16.39 7.24 -1.23
C PRO A 115 15.74 7.72 -2.54
N ARG A 116 15.48 6.79 -3.48
CA ARG A 116 14.77 7.09 -4.73
C ARG A 116 13.33 7.54 -4.51
N ALA A 117 12.63 6.95 -3.53
CA ALA A 117 11.28 7.37 -3.18
C ALA A 117 11.30 8.79 -2.58
N LYS A 118 12.29 9.11 -1.74
CA LYS A 118 12.48 10.46 -1.20
C LYS A 118 12.67 11.50 -2.30
N GLU A 119 13.56 11.26 -3.26
CA GLU A 119 13.77 12.16 -4.41
C GLU A 119 12.47 12.39 -5.18
N SER A 120 11.69 11.33 -5.39
CA SER A 120 10.39 11.43 -6.06
C SER A 120 9.38 12.26 -5.27
N LEU A 121 9.34 12.12 -3.94
CA LEU A 121 8.47 12.89 -3.06
C LEU A 121 8.88 14.38 -3.00
N GLN A 122 10.18 14.68 -3.07
CA GLN A 122 10.68 16.05 -3.08
C GLN A 122 10.17 16.86 -4.28
N ILE A 123 9.97 16.22 -5.44
CA ILE A 123 9.40 16.86 -6.64
C ILE A 123 7.93 17.31 -6.41
N PHE A 124 7.25 16.70 -5.45
CA PHE A 124 5.90 17.10 -5.00
C PHE A 124 5.93 18.06 -3.80
N HIS A 125 7.11 18.54 -3.40
CA HIS A 125 7.34 19.34 -2.20
C HIS A 125 6.89 18.65 -0.91
N ILE A 126 6.98 17.31 -0.86
CA ILE A 126 6.65 16.51 0.32
C ILE A 126 7.93 16.30 1.12
N GLN A 127 8.07 16.97 2.25
CA GLN A 127 9.28 16.92 3.07
C GLN A 127 9.04 16.21 4.40
N THR A 128 7.88 16.45 5.01
CA THR A 128 7.51 15.94 6.34
C THR A 128 6.54 14.76 6.27
N VAL A 129 6.42 14.02 7.37
CA VAL A 129 5.39 12.98 7.53
C VAL A 129 3.99 13.57 7.37
N ARG A 130 3.76 14.80 7.88
CA ARG A 130 2.49 15.53 7.72
C ARG A 130 2.19 15.90 6.28
N ASP A 131 3.18 16.31 5.49
CA ASP A 131 3.00 16.55 4.05
C ASP A 131 2.59 15.26 3.34
N LEU A 132 3.25 14.14 3.67
CA LEU A 132 2.97 12.84 3.08
C LEU A 132 1.56 12.36 3.42
N ALA A 133 1.12 12.56 4.68
CA ALA A 133 -0.23 12.23 5.13
C ALA A 133 -1.32 13.04 4.41
N ASN A 134 -1.02 14.29 4.06
CA ASN A 134 -1.93 15.22 3.40
C ASN A 134 -1.80 15.24 1.87
N TRP A 135 -0.99 14.35 1.30
CA TRP A 135 -0.76 14.33 -0.13
C TRP A 135 -2.03 13.95 -0.92
N LYS A 136 -2.59 14.90 -1.68
CA LYS A 136 -3.90 14.72 -2.33
C LYS A 136 -4.00 13.50 -3.25
N PHE A 137 -2.97 13.21 -4.05
CA PHE A 137 -2.98 12.09 -5.00
C PHE A 137 -2.99 10.73 -4.29
N ALA A 138 -2.27 10.63 -3.17
CA ALA A 138 -2.31 9.46 -2.30
C ALA A 138 -3.72 9.24 -1.73
N ARG A 139 -4.38 10.31 -1.27
CA ARG A 139 -5.74 10.25 -0.74
C ARG A 139 -6.75 9.79 -1.79
N TRP A 140 -6.63 10.29 -3.02
CA TRP A 140 -7.48 9.84 -4.13
C TRP A 140 -7.24 8.37 -4.47
N ALA A 141 -5.98 7.97 -4.58
CA ALA A 141 -5.62 6.58 -4.86
C ALA A 141 -6.14 5.61 -3.79
N GLU A 142 -5.99 5.96 -2.51
CA GLU A 142 -6.52 5.18 -1.39
C GLU A 142 -8.05 5.08 -1.46
N ALA A 143 -8.76 6.18 -1.71
CA ALA A 143 -10.21 6.19 -1.84
C ALA A 143 -10.69 5.30 -3.01
N ILE A 144 -9.99 5.35 -4.16
CA ILE A 144 -10.28 4.49 -5.32
C ILE A 144 -10.11 3.01 -4.95
N VAL A 145 -9.02 2.67 -4.24
CA VAL A 145 -8.77 1.28 -3.80
C VAL A 145 -9.85 0.79 -2.83
N VAL A 146 -10.26 1.63 -1.87
CA VAL A 146 -11.32 1.28 -0.91
C VAL A 146 -12.67 1.12 -1.61
N MET A 147 -13.02 2.03 -2.52
CA MET A 147 -14.29 2.02 -3.24
C MET A 147 -14.37 0.93 -4.30
N ARG A 148 -13.24 0.47 -4.84
CA ARG A 148 -13.18 -0.66 -5.78
C ARG A 148 -13.92 -1.88 -5.23
N ASP A 149 -13.70 -2.21 -3.96
CA ASP A 149 -14.31 -3.38 -3.35
C ASP A 149 -15.83 -3.19 -3.12
N ALA A 150 -16.32 -1.94 -3.14
CA ALA A 150 -17.72 -1.59 -3.00
C ALA A 150 -18.47 -1.43 -4.35
N GLU A 151 -17.77 -1.19 -5.46
CA GLU A 151 -18.36 -1.02 -6.80
C GLU A 151 -19.03 -2.30 -7.33
N GLY A 152 -18.61 -3.47 -6.85
CA GLY A 152 -19.06 -4.77 -7.37
C GLY A 152 -18.43 -5.12 -8.72
N GLU A 153 -18.89 -6.20 -9.35
CA GLU A 153 -18.30 -6.69 -10.62
C GLU A 153 -18.70 -5.86 -11.84
N LYS A 154 -19.90 -5.25 -11.82
CA LYS A 154 -20.45 -4.52 -12.95
C LYS A 154 -21.08 -3.21 -12.48
N ARG A 155 -20.65 -2.14 -13.12
CA ARG A 155 -21.26 -0.82 -12.96
C ARG A 155 -22.66 -0.83 -13.59
N PRO A 156 -23.70 -0.30 -12.91
CA PRO A 156 -25.04 -0.20 -13.48
C PRO A 156 -25.02 0.70 -14.73
N SER A 157 -25.79 0.30 -15.76
CA SER A 157 -25.91 1.06 -17.00
C SER A 157 -26.49 2.45 -16.71
N GLY A 158 -25.79 3.51 -17.15
CA GLY A 158 -26.22 4.89 -16.97
C GLY A 158 -25.75 5.56 -15.67
N ALA A 159 -24.99 4.88 -14.79
CA ALA A 159 -24.41 5.53 -13.64
C ALA A 159 -23.24 6.46 -14.03
N VAL A 160 -23.33 7.73 -13.64
CA VAL A 160 -22.28 8.74 -13.80
C VAL A 160 -21.21 8.56 -12.71
N MET A 161 -19.95 8.89 -13.03
CA MET A 161 -18.83 8.75 -12.10
C MET A 161 -18.88 9.95 -11.14
N ASN A 162 -18.69 9.74 -9.84
CA ASN A 162 -18.74 10.84 -8.86
C ASN A 162 -17.34 11.36 -8.48
N ILE A 163 -16.31 11.05 -9.27
CA ILE A 163 -14.90 11.38 -8.98
C ILE A 163 -14.22 12.10 -10.14
N ASP A 164 -14.99 12.85 -10.93
CA ASP A 164 -14.53 13.51 -12.16
C ASP A 164 -13.39 14.53 -11.90
N GLY A 165 -13.38 15.18 -10.74
CA GLY A 165 -12.29 16.10 -10.35
C GLY A 165 -11.00 15.43 -9.86
N ALA A 166 -10.97 14.10 -9.77
CA ALA A 166 -9.79 13.34 -9.34
C ALA A 166 -9.10 12.60 -10.50
N LEU A 167 -9.79 12.44 -11.63
CA LEU A 167 -9.34 11.66 -12.78
C LEU A 167 -9.13 12.54 -14.01
N ASP A 168 -8.24 12.14 -14.89
CA ASP A 168 -8.21 12.74 -16.23
C ASP A 168 -9.43 12.29 -17.05
N ARG A 169 -9.93 13.16 -17.94
CA ARG A 169 -11.15 12.93 -18.76
C ARG A 169 -11.14 11.61 -19.52
N GLU A 170 -9.95 11.16 -19.94
CA GLU A 170 -9.74 9.91 -20.65
C GLU A 170 -10.03 8.65 -19.82
N HIS A 171 -10.15 8.80 -18.50
CA HIS A 171 -10.33 7.69 -17.56
C HIS A 171 -11.65 7.75 -16.77
N GLU A 172 -12.44 8.81 -16.92
CA GLU A 172 -13.74 9.00 -16.25
C GLU A 172 -14.81 7.94 -16.64
N HIS A 173 -14.61 7.19 -17.71
CA HIS A 173 -15.53 6.12 -18.15
C HIS A 173 -15.15 4.72 -17.67
N ARG A 174 -14.02 4.57 -16.98
CA ARG A 174 -13.48 3.27 -16.56
C ARG A 174 -14.05 2.85 -15.21
N SER A 175 -14.10 1.54 -14.94
CA SER A 175 -14.44 1.05 -13.59
C SER A 175 -13.31 1.31 -12.61
N LEU A 176 -13.61 1.38 -11.31
CA LEU A 176 -12.60 1.55 -10.26
C LEU A 176 -11.57 0.41 -10.28
N ALA A 177 -12.00 -0.82 -10.60
CA ALA A 177 -11.11 -1.96 -10.78
C ALA A 177 -10.12 -1.76 -11.95
N GLN A 178 -10.55 -1.12 -13.04
CA GLN A 178 -9.67 -0.76 -14.15
C GLN A 178 -8.73 0.38 -13.75
N LEU A 179 -9.23 1.41 -13.06
CA LEU A 179 -8.43 2.54 -12.58
C LEU A 179 -7.28 2.12 -11.66
N CYS A 180 -7.53 1.17 -10.76
CA CYS A 180 -6.49 0.61 -9.88
C CYS A 180 -5.26 0.06 -10.64
N ARG A 181 -5.48 -0.47 -11.86
CA ARG A 181 -4.43 -1.04 -12.71
C ARG A 181 -3.73 -0.01 -13.59
N LEU A 182 -4.33 1.17 -13.76
CA LEU A 182 -3.70 2.26 -14.51
C LEU A 182 -2.55 2.86 -13.72
N GLY A 183 -1.68 3.55 -14.45
CA GLY A 183 -0.64 4.37 -13.84
C GLY A 183 -1.22 5.55 -13.07
N ILE A 184 -0.35 6.18 -12.27
CA ILE A 184 -0.69 7.42 -11.53
C ILE A 184 -1.12 8.56 -12.46
N ASP A 185 -0.81 8.46 -13.75
CA ASP A 185 -1.24 9.38 -14.77
C ASP A 185 -2.74 9.41 -15.02
N ALA A 186 -3.47 8.41 -14.54
CA ALA A 186 -4.92 8.49 -14.54
C ALA A 186 -5.48 9.56 -13.59
N LEU A 187 -4.67 10.07 -12.65
CA LEU A 187 -5.06 11.09 -11.69
C LEU A 187 -4.82 12.51 -12.24
N GLN A 188 -5.84 13.36 -12.11
CA GLN A 188 -5.81 14.71 -12.65
C GLN A 188 -4.74 15.58 -11.97
N GLY A 189 -4.02 16.39 -12.75
CA GLY A 189 -3.14 17.43 -12.23
C GLY A 189 -1.73 16.96 -11.84
N ILE A 190 -1.31 15.77 -12.29
CA ILE A 190 0.09 15.34 -12.23
C ILE A 190 0.78 15.74 -13.54
N SER A 191 1.74 16.65 -13.47
CA SER A 191 2.52 17.06 -14.65
C SER A 191 3.34 15.89 -15.23
N PRO A 192 3.70 15.90 -16.52
CA PRO A 192 4.50 14.85 -17.14
C PRO A 192 5.84 14.58 -16.44
N ASP A 193 6.49 15.62 -15.90
CA ASP A 193 7.74 15.47 -15.13
C ASP A 193 7.52 14.74 -13.81
N LYS A 194 6.47 15.14 -13.07
CA LYS A 194 6.04 14.51 -11.82
C LYS A 194 5.65 13.05 -12.03
N ARG A 195 5.00 12.75 -13.16
CA ARG A 195 4.61 11.42 -13.61
C ARG A 195 5.84 10.52 -13.84
N ARG A 196 6.86 11.00 -14.55
CA ARG A 196 8.12 10.27 -14.77
C ARG A 196 8.87 9.98 -13.46
N ALA A 197 8.83 10.92 -12.52
CA ALA A 197 9.48 10.73 -11.23
C ALA A 197 8.83 9.60 -10.42
N VAL A 198 7.52 9.68 -10.18
CA VAL A 198 6.81 8.73 -9.31
C VAL A 198 6.51 7.41 -10.02
N GLY A 199 6.25 7.41 -11.32
CA GLY A 199 5.91 6.20 -12.09
C GLY A 199 6.99 5.12 -12.05
N ARG A 200 8.26 5.50 -11.86
CA ARG A 200 9.38 4.55 -11.67
C ARG A 200 9.27 3.72 -10.40
N TYR A 201 8.58 4.23 -9.37
CA TYR A 201 8.46 3.57 -8.07
C TYR A 201 7.03 3.12 -7.77
N MET A 202 6.04 3.95 -8.10
CA MET A 202 4.61 3.70 -7.92
C MET A 202 3.95 3.63 -9.30
N GLY A 203 4.06 2.46 -9.91
CA GLY A 203 3.62 2.23 -11.28
C GLY A 203 2.10 2.18 -11.47
N SER A 204 1.30 2.14 -10.38
CA SER A 204 -0.15 2.10 -10.47
C SER A 204 -0.85 2.87 -9.35
N VAL A 205 -2.11 3.25 -9.61
CA VAL A 205 -3.00 3.86 -8.59
C VAL A 205 -3.16 2.92 -7.39
N GLU A 206 -3.32 1.62 -7.61
CA GLU A 206 -3.42 0.64 -6.52
C GLU A 206 -2.16 0.60 -5.65
N LYS A 207 -0.98 0.62 -6.27
CA LYS A 207 0.28 0.59 -5.55
C LYS A 207 0.48 1.86 -4.72
N LEU A 208 0.07 3.02 -5.24
CA LEU A 208 0.08 4.28 -4.50
C LEU A 208 -0.91 4.25 -3.33
N GLY A 209 -2.15 3.81 -3.56
CA GLY A 209 -3.21 3.77 -2.54
C GLY A 209 -2.97 2.75 -1.42
N THR A 210 -2.15 1.72 -1.67
CA THR A 210 -1.79 0.68 -0.67
C THR A 210 -0.38 0.85 -0.13
N TRP A 211 0.30 1.96 -0.43
CA TRP A 211 1.69 2.15 -0.03
C TRP A 211 1.81 2.39 1.48
N LYS A 212 2.44 1.45 2.19
CA LYS A 212 2.52 1.45 3.67
C LYS A 212 2.98 2.77 4.30
N PRO A 213 4.01 3.48 3.79
CA PRO A 213 4.44 4.75 4.37
C PRO A 213 3.35 5.84 4.38
N ILE A 214 2.48 5.90 3.36
CA ILE A 214 1.33 6.82 3.36
C ILE A 214 0.36 6.47 4.49
N LEU A 215 -0.01 5.18 4.59
CA LEU A 215 -0.96 4.72 5.61
C LEU A 215 -0.42 4.98 7.02
N LEU A 216 0.88 4.75 7.24
CA LEU A 216 1.56 5.06 8.50
C LEU A 216 1.57 6.56 8.78
N ALA A 217 1.91 7.39 7.79
CA ALA A 217 1.92 8.84 7.94
C ALA A 217 0.55 9.38 8.36
N ARG A 218 -0.52 8.90 7.74
CA ARG A 218 -1.91 9.26 8.09
C ARG A 218 -2.25 8.83 9.51
N ALA A 219 -1.94 7.58 9.87
CA ALA A 219 -2.18 7.09 11.23
C ALA A 219 -1.44 7.90 12.30
N ILE A 220 -0.18 8.26 12.03
CA ILE A 220 0.63 9.11 12.93
C ILE A 220 -0.03 10.48 13.09
N CYS A 221 -0.41 11.15 11.99
CA CYS A 221 -1.04 12.47 12.07
C CYS A 221 -2.39 12.42 12.79
N THR A 222 -3.26 11.46 12.48
CA THR A 222 -4.56 11.31 13.15
C THR A 222 -4.40 11.07 14.65
N LEU A 223 -3.42 10.26 15.07
CA LEU A 223 -3.19 10.01 16.49
C LEU A 223 -2.47 11.16 17.19
N ALA A 224 -1.61 11.90 16.47
CA ALA A 224 -0.96 13.11 16.98
C ALA A 224 -2.00 14.15 17.41
N ASP A 225 -3.11 14.29 16.67
CA ASP A 225 -4.21 15.21 17.03
C ASP A 225 -4.92 14.81 18.35
N THR A 226 -4.77 13.55 18.78
CA THR A 226 -5.34 13.03 20.04
C THR A 226 -4.34 12.98 21.19
N GLU A 227 -3.05 13.22 20.90
CA GLU A 227 -1.98 13.19 21.89
C GLU A 227 -2.13 14.40 22.82
N ARG A 228 -2.51 14.18 24.07
CA ARG A 228 -2.52 15.23 25.09
C ARG A 228 -1.07 15.61 25.38
N THR A 229 -0.66 16.82 25.00
CA THR A 229 0.55 17.40 25.56
C THR A 229 0.28 17.61 27.05
N PRO A 230 1.17 17.17 27.96
CA PRO A 230 1.08 17.58 29.34
C PRO A 230 1.22 19.11 29.32
N THR A 231 0.12 19.82 29.50
CA THR A 231 0.15 21.24 29.82
C THR A 231 1.02 21.38 31.07
N GLU A 232 2.04 22.22 31.01
CA GLU A 232 2.78 22.62 32.21
C GLU A 232 1.78 23.36 33.11
N GLU A 233 1.21 22.64 34.08
CA GLU A 233 0.34 23.19 35.15
C GLU A 233 1.16 23.95 36.19
#